data_AF-A0A5J4P840-F1
#
_entry.id   AF-A0A5J4P840-F1
#
_cell.length_a   1.000
_cell.length_b   1.000
_cell.length_c   1.000
_cell.angle_alpha   90.00
_cell.angle_beta   90.00
_cell.angle_gamma   90.00
#
_symmetry.space_group_name_H-M   'P 1'
#
loop_
_entity.id
_entity.type
_entity.pdbx_description
1 polymer ?
#
loop_
_entity_poly.entity_id
_entity_poly.type
_entity_poly.pdbx_seq_one_letter_code
_entity_poly.pdbx_strand_id
1 'polypeptide(L)' 'MQKSVAIARAIALNPQYLFCDEPNSGLDPKNSLVIDELIQSITRE' A
#
# COMPACT_ATOMS: atom_id res chain seq x y z
N MET A 1 -9.61 4.19 -5.43
CA MET A 1 -9.64 5.36 -4.50
C MET A 1 -9.66 4.94 -3.03
N GLN A 2 -10.62 4.16 -2.53
CA GLN A 2 -10.70 3.84 -1.08
C GLN A 2 -9.46 3.11 -0.53
N LYS A 3 -8.91 2.13 -1.25
CA LYS A 3 -7.72 1.37 -0.80
C LYS A 3 -6.46 2.23 -0.67
N SER A 4 -6.20 3.11 -1.63
CA SER A 4 -5.05 4.03 -1.59
C SER A 4 -5.09 4.95 -0.37
N VAL A 5 -6.29 5.45 -0.02
CA VAL A 5 -6.48 6.26 1.20
C VAL A 5 -6.29 5.43 2.46
N ALA A 6 -6.73 4.16 2.46
CA ALA A 6 -6.53 3.26 3.59
C ALA A 6 -5.05 2.99 3.85
N ILE A 7 -4.26 2.75 2.79
CA ILE A 7 -2.80 2.59 2.88
C ILE A 7 -2.14 3.88 3.38
N ALA A 8 -2.49 5.03 2.80
CA ALA A 8 -1.99 6.34 3.26
C ALA A 8 -2.25 6.57 4.76
N ARG A 9 -3.43 6.20 5.25
CA ARG A 9 -3.76 6.29 6.68
C ARG A 9 -2.94 5.30 7.52
N ALA A 10 -2.72 4.08 7.04
CA ALA A 10 -1.95 3.07 7.76
C ALA A 10 -0.48 3.49 7.94
N ILE A 11 0.10 4.15 6.93
CA ILE A 11 1.52 4.57 6.96
C ILE A 11 1.74 5.95 7.60
N ALA A 12 0.69 6.77 7.76
CA ALA A 12 0.78 8.15 8.24
C ALA A 12 1.49 8.31 9.61
N LEU A 13 1.43 7.29 10.46
CA LEU A 13 2.06 7.29 11.78
C LEU A 13 3.44 6.63 11.80
N ASN A 14 4.02 6.36 10.62
CA ASN A 14 5.31 5.67 10.47
C ASN A 14 5.38 4.38 11.30
N PRO A 15 4.47 3.42 11.08
CA PRO A 15 4.44 2.19 11.86
C PRO A 15 5.71 1.36 11.60
N GLN A 16 6.12 0.57 12.59
CA GLN A 16 7.23 -0.40 12.40
C GLN A 16 6.84 -1.58 11.50
N TYR A 17 5.54 -1.92 11.47
CA TYR A 17 5.01 -3.03 10.71
C TYR A 17 3.74 -2.61 9.96
N LEU A 18 3.65 -3.00 8.70
CA LEU A 18 2.48 -2.79 7.85
C LEU A 18 1.92 -4.15 7.46
N PHE A 19 0.70 -4.45 7.88
CA PHE A 19 -0.02 -5.65 7.46
C PHE A 19 -0.89 -5.32 6.24
N CYS A 20 -0.73 -6.10 5.18
CA CYS A 20 -1.48 -5.96 3.95
C CYS A 20 -2.20 -7.29 3.66
N ASP A 21 -3.52 -7.25 3.51
CA ASP A 21 -4.31 -8.36 2.97
C ASP A 21 -4.85 -7.95 1.61
N GLU A 22 -4.41 -8.65 0.56
CA GLU A 22 -4.70 -8.34 -0.84
C GLU A 22 -4.68 -6.82 -1.20
N PRO A 23 -3.54 -6.13 -1.04
CA PRO A 23 -3.47 -4.66 -1.16
C PRO A 23 -3.83 -4.12 -2.55
N ASN A 24 -3.68 -4.95 -3.58
CA ASN A 24 -3.91 -4.63 -4.98
C ASN A 24 -5.22 -5.22 -5.54
N SER A 25 -6.01 -5.97 -4.76
CA SER A 25 -7.22 -6.60 -5.30
C SER A 25 -8.29 -5.57 -5.71
N GLY A 26 -8.87 -5.77 -6.90
CA GLY A 26 -9.88 -4.88 -7.48
C GLY A 26 -9.32 -3.58 -8.08
N LEU A 27 -8.00 -3.43 -8.20
CA LEU A 27 -7.37 -2.33 -8.93
C LEU A 27 -7.10 -2.75 -10.40
N ASP A 28 -7.13 -1.77 -11.30
CA ASP A 28 -6.61 -1.96 -12.65
C ASP A 28 -5.07 -2.12 -12.62
N PRO A 29 -4.47 -2.73 -13.67
CA PRO A 29 -3.04 -3.06 -13.66
C PRO A 29 -2.11 -1.88 -13.38
N LYS A 30 -2.47 -0.66 -13.82
CA LYS A 30 -1.66 0.54 -13.60
C LYS A 30 -1.68 0.94 -12.13
N ASN A 31 -2.86 0.94 -11.51
CA ASN A 31 -2.98 1.27 -10.09
C ASN A 31 -2.38 0.20 -9.18
N SER A 32 -2.42 -1.08 -9.58
CA SER A 32 -1.72 -2.15 -8.84
C SER A 32 -0.22 -1.91 -8.76
N LEU A 33 0.42 -1.54 -9.89
CA LEU A 33 1.86 -1.22 -9.92
C LEU A 33 2.22 -0.08 -8.97
N VAL A 34 1.41 0.98 -8.93
CA VAL A 34 1.63 2.12 -8.03
C VAL A 34 1.59 1.70 -6.56
N ILE A 35 0.67 0.80 -6.19
CA ILE A 35 0.59 0.27 -4.82
C ILE A 35 1.80 -0.61 -4.51
N ASP A 36 2.21 -1.46 -5.43
CA ASP A 36 3.37 -2.35 -5.24
C ASP A 36 4.67 -1.54 -5.07
N GLU A 37 4.90 -0.52 -5.91
CA GLU A 37 6.04 0.41 -5.79
C GLU A 37 6.02 1.17 -4.46
N LEU A 38 4.84 1.62 -4.02
CA LEU A 38 4.68 2.29 -2.73
C LEU A 38 5.07 1.36 -1.57
N ILE A 39 4.54 0.14 -1.52
CA ILE A 39 4.85 -0.83 -0.47
C ILE A 39 6.34 -1.17 -0.47
N GLN A 40 6.95 -1.34 -1.64
CA GLN A 40 8.38 -1.61 -1.76
C GLN A 40 9.22 -0.43 -1.27
N SER A 41 8.80 0.82 -1.51
CA SER A 41 9.54 2.02 -1.10
C SER A 41 9.57 2.25 0.41
N ILE A 42 8.56 1.75 1.14
CA ILE A 42 8.42 1.92 2.60
C ILE A 42 8.86 0.68 3.39
N THR A 43 9.04 -0.46 2.73
CA THR A 43 9.49 -1.70 3.36
C THR A 43 11.02 -1.78 3.31
N ARG A 44 11.64 -2.17 4.42
CA ARG A 44 13.06 -2.49 4.50
C ARG A 44 13.19 -3.89 5.10
N GLU A 45 13.95 -4.76 4.44
CA GLU A 45 14.27 -6.12 4.92
C GLU A 45 15.29 -6.12 6.06
#